data_AF-A0A7G5IKX0-F1
#
_entry.id   AF-A0A7G5IKX0-F1
#
_cell.length_a   1.000
_cell.length_b   1.000
_cell.length_c   1.000
_cell.angle_alpha   90.00
_cell.angle_beta   90.00
_cell.angle_gamma   90.00
#
_symmetry.space_group_name_H-M   'P 1'
#
loop_
_entity.id
_entity.type
_entity.pdbx_description
1 polymer ?
#
loop_
_entity_poly.entity_id
_entity_poly.type
_entity_poly.pdbx_seq_one_letter_code
_entity_poly.pdbx_strand_id
1 'polypeptide(L)' 'MRTNIEIDDTLMKAAMVASGAKTKRAAVEAGLKRLIDDQDRAETLRLFDSLKGIGWDGDLDEMRTSKYLDWDAR' A
#
# COMPACT_ATOMS: atom_id res chain seq x y z
N MET A 1 2.27 0.34 -25.71
CA MET A 1 2.65 1.57 -26.42
C MET A 1 4.17 1.73 -26.38
N ARG A 2 4.80 2.23 -27.45
CA ARG A 2 6.22 2.61 -27.45
C ARG A 2 6.31 4.13 -27.41
N THR A 3 7.01 4.66 -26.43
CA THR A 3 7.14 6.09 -26.20
C THR A 3 8.61 6.39 -25.92
N ASN A 4 9.14 7.44 -26.53
CA ASN A 4 10.49 7.92 -26.27
C ASN A 4 10.39 9.12 -25.33
N ILE A 5 11.02 9.02 -24.17
CA ILE A 5 11.09 10.06 -23.14
C ILE A 5 12.53 10.15 -22.65
N GLU A 6 12.98 11.37 -22.37
CA GLU A 6 14.27 11.60 -21.73
C GLU A 6 14.14 11.43 -20.22
N ILE A 7 15.02 10.63 -19.63
CA ILE A 7 15.06 10.37 -18.19
C ILE A 7 16.51 10.49 -17.76
N ASP A 8 16.76 11.19 -16.66
CA ASP A 8 18.08 11.27 -16.05
C ASP A 8 18.66 9.87 -15.77
N ASP A 9 19.91 9.64 -16.17
CA ASP A 9 20.54 8.34 -16.06
C ASP A 9 20.82 7.94 -14.60
N THR A 10 21.05 8.91 -13.71
CA THR A 10 21.27 8.65 -12.29
C THR A 10 19.96 8.19 -11.64
N LEU A 11 18.86 8.86 -11.96
CA LEU A 11 17.52 8.49 -11.54
C LEU A 11 17.14 7.09 -12.04
N MET A 12 17.38 6.80 -13.33
CA MET A 12 17.06 5.48 -13.90
C MET A 12 17.87 4.36 -13.24
N LYS A 13 19.17 4.58 -12.96
CA LYS A 13 20.00 3.62 -12.22
C LYS A 13 19.47 3.38 -10.82
N ALA A 14 19.14 4.44 -10.08
CA ALA A 14 18.57 4.34 -8.75
C ALA A 14 17.24 3.56 -8.76
N ALA A 15 16.37 3.85 -9.72
CA ALA A 15 15.09 3.15 -9.89
C ALA A 15 15.28 1.66 -10.22
N MET A 16 16.22 1.32 -11.10
CA MET A 16 16.55 -0.08 -11.42
C MET A 16 17.08 -0.84 -10.21
N VAL A 17 17.94 -0.23 -9.39
CA VAL A 17 18.45 -0.83 -8.15
C VAL A 17 17.32 -1.03 -7.14
N ALA A 18 16.51 0.00 -6.89
CA ALA A 18 15.42 -0.05 -5.92
C ALA A 18 14.32 -1.06 -6.30
N SER A 19 14.04 -1.20 -7.60
CA SER A 19 13.04 -2.16 -8.10
C SER A 19 13.58 -3.56 -8.38
N GLY A 20 14.90 -3.75 -8.41
CA GLY A 20 15.54 -5.00 -8.87
C GLY A 20 15.32 -5.29 -10.37
N ALA A 21 14.89 -4.29 -11.15
CA ALA A 21 14.53 -4.47 -12.54
C ALA A 21 15.77 -4.65 -13.43
N LYS A 22 15.72 -5.66 -14.32
CA LYS A 22 16.81 -5.95 -15.28
C LYS A 22 16.83 -4.99 -16.48
N THR A 23 15.74 -4.26 -16.74
CA THR A 23 15.63 -3.35 -17.89
C THR A 23 15.05 -2.00 -17.48
N LYS A 24 15.44 -0.93 -18.20
CA LYS A 24 14.89 0.43 -18.00
C LYS A 24 13.36 0.43 -18.11
N ARG A 25 12.79 -0.31 -19.08
CA ARG A 25 11.34 -0.45 -19.25
C ARG A 25 10.67 -1.05 -18.01
N ALA A 26 11.22 -2.14 -17.47
CA ALA A 26 10.65 -2.80 -16.30
C ALA A 26 10.72 -1.90 -15.05
N ALA A 27 11.80 -1.12 -14.89
CA ALA A 27 11.90 -0.13 -13.80
C ALA A 27 10.83 0.97 -13.93
N VAL A 28 10.63 1.51 -15.13
CA VAL A 28 9.58 2.52 -15.39
C VAL A 28 8.19 1.94 -15.11
N GLU A 29 7.90 0.73 -15.58
CA GLU A 29 6.61 0.09 -15.34
C GLU A 29 6.35 -0.18 -13.85
N ALA A 30 7.37 -0.64 -13.12
CA ALA A 30 7.29 -0.82 -11.67
C ALA A 30 7.04 0.52 -10.94
N GLY A 31 7.73 1.59 -11.34
CA GLY A 31 7.53 2.93 -10.79
C GLY A 31 6.12 3.46 -11.02
N LEU A 32 5.56 3.26 -12.22
CA LEU A 32 4.19 3.68 -12.54
C LEU A 32 3.14 2.89 -11.74
N LYS A 33 3.31 1.57 -11.59
CA LYS A 33 2.42 0.76 -10.74
C LYS A 33 2.48 1.23 -9.30
N ARG A 34 3.68 1.49 -8.78
CA ARG A 34 3.86 2.00 -7.43
C ARG A 34 3.16 3.36 -7.22
N LEU A 35 3.25 4.26 -8.19
CA LEU A 35 2.57 5.56 -8.13
C LEU A 35 1.06 5.40 -8.00
N ILE A 36 0.45 4.50 -8.76
CA ILE A 36 -0.99 4.22 -8.68
C ILE A 36 -1.34 3.68 -7.29
N ASP A 37 -0.64 2.63 -6.84
CA ASP A 37 -0.90 2.04 -5.52
C ASP A 37 -0.78 3.07 -4.39
N ASP A 38 0.20 3.98 -4.48
CA ASP A 38 0.41 5.02 -3.47
C ASP A 38 -0.72 6.07 -3.48
N GLN A 39 -1.30 6.39 -4.64
CA GLN A 39 -2.49 7.24 -4.72
C GLN A 39 -3.71 6.54 -4.11
N ASP A 40 -3.95 5.27 -4.44
CA ASP A 40 -5.08 4.49 -3.92
C ASP A 40 -5.02 4.36 -2.39
N ARG A 41 -3.81 4.14 -1.85
CA ARG A 41 -3.56 4.15 -0.40
C ARG A 41 -3.85 5.52 0.21
N ALA A 42 -3.40 6.60 -0.42
CA ALA A 42 -3.63 7.95 0.08
C ALA A 42 -5.13 8.30 0.09
N GLU A 43 -5.88 7.90 -0.93
CA GLU A 43 -7.34 8.08 -0.97
C GLU A 43 -8.02 7.27 0.14
N THR A 44 -7.63 6.00 0.30
CA THR A 44 -8.15 5.14 1.37
C THR A 44 -7.91 5.77 2.75
N LEU A 45 -6.72 6.32 2.99
CA LEU A 45 -6.41 7.00 4.25
C LEU A 45 -7.25 8.27 4.45
N ARG A 46 -7.53 9.02 3.39
CA ARG A 46 -8.44 10.19 3.45
C ARG A 46 -9.88 9.77 3.77
N LEU A 47 -10.35 8.65 3.23
CA LEU A 47 -11.66 8.09 3.59
C LEU A 47 -11.70 7.69 5.06
N PHE A 48 -10.65 7.04 5.58
CA PHE A 48 -10.60 6.74 7.01
C PHE A 48 -10.55 8.00 7.89
N ASP A 49 -9.85 9.05 7.43
CA ASP A 49 -9.81 10.33 8.11
C ASP A 49 -11.19 11.00 8.16
N SER A 50 -11.99 10.91 7.09
CA SER A 50 -13.34 11.47 7.05
C SER A 50 -14.33 10.73 7.96
N LEU A 51 -14.03 9.48 8.32
CA LEU A 51 -14.79 8.70 9.30
C LEU A 51 -14.41 9.02 10.76
N LYS A 52 -13.36 9.82 11.00
CA LYS A 52 -13.00 10.19 12.38
C LYS A 52 -14.12 11.02 13.01
N GLY A 53 -14.49 10.65 14.23
CA GLY A 53 -15.49 11.38 15.01
C GLY A 53 -16.95 11.01 14.71
N ILE A 54 -17.22 10.11 13.74
CA ILE A 54 -18.59 9.59 13.52
C ILE A 54 -19.06 8.66 14.65
N GLY A 55 -18.16 8.29 15.56
CA GLY A 55 -18.43 7.34 16.64
C GLY A 55 -18.37 5.89 16.15
N TRP A 56 -18.08 4.98 17.07
CA TRP A 56 -18.25 3.54 16.87
C TRP A 56 -18.76 2.99 18.19
N ASP A 57 -19.95 2.38 18.17
CA ASP A 57 -20.70 2.00 19.38
C ASP A 57 -20.34 0.62 19.93
N GLY A 58 -19.30 -0.03 19.40
CA GLY A 58 -18.87 -1.34 19.91
C GLY A 58 -17.89 -1.24 21.07
N ASP A 59 -17.67 -2.37 21.74
CA ASP A 59 -16.61 -2.55 22.74
C ASP A 59 -15.44 -3.32 22.10
N LEU A 60 -14.29 -2.66 21.98
CA LEU A 60 -13.10 -3.23 21.36
C LEU A 60 -12.49 -4.36 22.20
N ASP A 61 -12.62 -4.27 23.52
CA ASP A 61 -12.06 -5.25 24.44
C ASP A 61 -12.91 -6.52 24.43
N GLU A 62 -14.24 -6.39 24.44
CA GLU A 62 -15.17 -7.53 24.31
C GLU A 62 -14.92 -8.32 23.02
N MET A 63 -14.73 -7.62 21.89
CA MET A 63 -14.45 -8.24 20.59
C MET A 63 -13.12 -8.99 20.56
N ARG A 64 -12.11 -8.55 21.34
CA ARG A 64 -10.81 -9.21 21.42
C ARG A 64 -10.84 -10.45 22.31
N THR A 65 -11.67 -10.45 23.35
CA THR A 65 -11.74 -11.55 24.32
C THR A 65 -12.67 -12.69 23.91
N SER A 66 -13.66 -12.45 23.05
CA SER A 66 -14.66 -13.46 22.65
C SER A 66 -14.11 -14.62 21.80
N LYS A 67 -12.86 -14.54 21.33
CA LYS A 67 -12.23 -15.57 20.49
C LYS A 67 -11.56 -16.72 21.23
N TYR A 68 -11.36 -16.62 22.54
CA TYR A 68 -10.82 -17.73 23.32
C TYR A 68 -11.96 -18.67 23.69
N LEU A 69 -12.20 -19.68 22.85
CA LEU A 69 -12.90 -20.88 23.29
C LEU A 69 -12.07 -21.49 24.41
N ASP A 70 -12.67 -21.63 25.59
CA ASP A 70 -12.12 -22.39 26.70
C ASP A 70 -11.83 -23.82 26.20
N TRP A 71 -10.56 -24.08 25.89
CA TRP A 71 -10.08 -25.35 25.38
C TRP A 71 -10.04 -26.41 26.49
N ASP A 72 -10.16 -26.01 27.76
CA ASP A 72 -10.04 -26.87 28.93
C ASP A 72 -11.40 -27.39 29.44
N ALA A 73 -12.50 -27.14 28.73
CA ALA A 73 -13.83 -27.68 29.03
C ALA A 73 -14.03 -29.15 28.58
N ARG A 74 -13.01 -30.02 28.73
CA ARG A 74 -13.09 -31.47 28.46
C ARG A 74 -12.90 -32.32 29.71
#